data_AF-A0A376RAV8-F1
#
_entry.id   AF-A0A376RAV8-F1
#
_cell.length_a   1.000
_cell.length_b   1.000
_cell.length_c   1.000
_cell.angle_alpha   90.00
_cell.angle_beta   90.00
_cell.angle_gamma   90.00
#
_symmetry.space_group_name_H-M   'P 1'
#
loop_
_entity.id
_entity.type
_entity.pdbx_description
1 polymer ?
#
loop_
_entity_poly.entity_id
_entity_poly.type
_entity_poly.pdbx_seq_one_letter_code
_entity_poly.pdbx_strand_id
1 'polypeptide(L)'
;MWDATFFCGSCAVIRRKPLDEIGGIAVETVTEDAHTSLRLHRRGYTSAYMRIPQARGWRPKVCRRISVSVFAGHAGWCKSSVSITRLPVKG
;
A
#
# COMPACT_ATOMS: atom_id res chain seq x y z
N MET A 1 2.78 12.85 -17.08
CA MET A 1 2.01 12.26 -15.97
C MET A 1 3.03 11.63 -15.04
N TRP A 2 3.00 11.90 -13.74
CA TRP A 2 3.99 11.33 -12.81
C TRP A 2 3.53 9.92 -12.44
N ASP A 3 4.24 8.88 -12.88
CA ASP A 3 3.99 7.45 -12.60
C ASP A 3 4.23 7.11 -11.11
N ALA A 4 3.51 7.78 -10.21
CA ALA A 4 3.73 7.73 -8.77
C ALA A 4 2.53 7.13 -8.01
N THR A 5 1.60 6.46 -8.70
CA THR A 5 0.45 5.84 -8.03
C THR A 5 0.88 4.52 -7.39
N PHE A 6 0.49 4.31 -6.13
CA PHE A 6 0.90 3.15 -5.34
C PHE A 6 -0.33 2.42 -4.78
N PHE A 7 -0.12 1.17 -4.41
CA PHE A 7 -1.11 0.30 -3.81
C PHE A 7 -1.28 0.65 -2.32
N CYS A 8 -2.53 0.94 -1.92
CA CYS A 8 -2.91 1.30 -0.55
C CYS A 8 -3.71 0.19 0.15
N GLY A 9 -3.31 -1.07 -0.06
CA GLY A 9 -3.79 -2.23 0.69
C GLY A 9 -5.11 -2.84 0.21
N SER A 10 -6.01 -2.07 -0.39
CA SER A 10 -7.27 -2.59 -0.94
C SER A 10 -7.70 -1.85 -2.20
N CYS A 11 -8.47 -2.51 -3.06
CA CYS A 11 -8.99 -1.96 -4.33
C CYS A 11 -7.92 -1.62 -5.38
N ALA A 12 -6.88 -2.45 -5.52
CA ALA A 12 -5.95 -2.34 -6.64
C ALA A 12 -5.97 -3.60 -7.51
N VAL A 13 -5.69 -3.40 -8.79
CA VAL A 13 -5.52 -4.47 -9.77
C VAL A 13 -4.06 -4.43 -10.21
N ILE A 14 -3.36 -5.54 -10.00
CA ILE A 14 -1.94 -5.69 -10.35
C ILE A 14 -1.84 -6.82 -11.38
N ARG A 15 -1.03 -6.63 -12.42
CA ARG A 15 -0.77 -7.68 -13.40
C ARG A 15 0.04 -8.81 -12.75
N ARG A 16 -0.38 -10.05 -12.97
CA ARG A 16 0.25 -11.23 -12.34
C ARG A 16 1.72 -11.41 -12.75
N LYS A 17 2.04 -11.24 -14.04
CA LYS A 17 3.42 -11.37 -14.57
C LYS A 17 4.42 -10.44 -13.86
N PRO A 18 4.20 -9.10 -13.80
CA PRO A 18 5.05 -8.20 -13.01
C PRO A 18 5.13 -8.56 -11.52
N LEU A 19 4.05 -9.07 -10.94
CA LEU A 19 4.03 -9.48 -9.54
C LEU A 19 4.90 -10.74 -9.30
N ASP A 20 4.88 -11.69 -10.22
CA ASP A 20 5.74 -12.89 -10.15
C ASP A 20 7.21 -12.52 -10.34
N GLU A 21 7.49 -11.57 -11.24
CA GLU A 21 8.84 -11.09 -11.50
C GLU A 21 9.49 -10.47 -10.25
N ILE A 22 8.75 -9.69 -9.44
CA ILE A 22 9.26 -9.09 -8.20
C ILE A 22 9.31 -10.05 -7.00
N GLY A 23 8.93 -11.32 -7.19
CA GLY A 23 8.88 -12.32 -6.12
C GLY A 23 7.63 -12.26 -5.24
N GLY A 24 6.54 -11.67 -5.75
CA GLY A 24 5.27 -11.56 -5.03
C GLY A 24 5.15 -10.32 -4.14
N ILE A 25 4.23 -10.39 -3.16
CA ILE A 25 3.98 -9.29 -2.21
C ILE A 25 5.12 -9.21 -1.20
N ALA A 26 5.62 -7.99 -0.96
CA ALA A 26 6.71 -7.72 -0.04
C ALA A 26 6.26 -7.79 1.45
N VAL A 27 6.13 -9.01 1.98
CA VAL A 27 5.73 -9.30 3.37
C VAL A 27 6.78 -8.90 4.44
N GLU A 28 7.91 -8.34 4.03
CA GLU A 28 8.98 -7.89 4.93
C GLU A 28 8.59 -6.65 5.76
N THR A 29 7.50 -5.96 5.40
CA THR A 29 7.07 -4.71 6.04
C THR A 29 5.57 -4.68 6.27
N VAL A 30 5.14 -4.02 7.35
CA VAL A 30 3.71 -3.77 7.66
C VAL A 30 3.01 -2.96 6.54
N THR A 31 3.75 -2.18 5.75
CA THR A 31 3.29 -1.54 4.50
C THR A 31 3.71 -2.34 3.27
N GLU A 32 3.36 -3.62 3.27
CA GLU A 32 3.60 -4.56 2.18
C GLU A 32 3.08 -4.05 0.83
N ASP A 33 1.99 -3.30 0.86
CA ASP A 33 1.29 -2.70 -0.26
C ASP A 33 2.12 -1.61 -0.96
N ALA A 34 2.56 -0.62 -0.20
CA ALA A 34 3.38 0.48 -0.69
C ALA A 34 4.75 -0.04 -1.15
N HIS A 35 5.32 -1.03 -0.43
CA HIS A 35 6.61 -1.62 -0.77
C HIS A 35 6.56 -2.44 -2.06
N THR A 36 5.48 -3.20 -2.28
CA THR A 36 5.24 -3.92 -3.54
C THR A 36 5.19 -2.94 -4.73
N SER A 37 4.53 -1.80 -4.55
CA SER A 37 4.45 -0.75 -5.57
C SER A 37 5.81 -0.14 -5.89
N LEU A 38 6.62 0.11 -4.86
CA LEU A 38 7.97 0.65 -5.05
C LEU A 38 8.88 -0.30 -5.82
N ARG A 39 8.77 -1.63 -5.60
CA ARG A 39 9.50 -2.65 -6.37
C ARG A 39 9.08 -2.65 -7.84
N LEU A 40 7.79 -2.54 -8.12
CA LEU A 40 7.27 -2.45 -9.50
C LEU A 40 7.77 -1.18 -10.21
N HIS A 41 7.68 -0.04 -9.53
CA HIS A 41 8.17 1.24 -10.05
C HIS A 41 9.67 1.24 -10.33
N ARG A 42 10.47 0.62 -9.44
CA ARG A 42 11.91 0.48 -9.61
C ARG A 42 12.30 -0.36 -10.84
N ARG A 43 11.44 -1.30 -11.25
CA ARG A 43 11.62 -2.09 -12.48
C ARG A 43 11.08 -1.41 -13.74
N GLY A 44 10.56 -0.18 -13.63
CA GLY A 44 10.09 0.60 -14.78
C GLY A 44 8.64 0.34 -15.17
N TYR A 45 7.84 -0.32 -14.33
CA TYR A 45 6.40 -0.44 -14.57
C TYR A 45 5.69 0.88 -14.26
N THR A 46 4.78 1.26 -15.14
CA THR A 46 3.92 2.44 -14.99
C THR A 46 2.69 2.11 -14.14
N SER A 47 2.16 3.10 -13.41
CA SER A 47 0.95 2.94 -12.62
C SER A 47 -0.06 4.05 -12.91
N ALA A 48 -1.35 3.70 -12.87
CA ALA A 48 -2.44 4.64 -13.10
C ALA A 48 -3.49 4.54 -11.99
N TYR A 49 -3.97 5.71 -11.54
CA TYR A 49 -5.04 5.81 -10.56
C TYR A 49 -6.36 6.17 -11.23
N MET A 50 -7.36 5.31 -11.07
CA MET A 50 -8.72 5.59 -11.51
C MET A 50 -9.53 6.18 -10.35
N ARG A 51 -9.98 7.44 -10.50
CA ARG A 51 -10.81 8.15 -9.52
C ARG A 51 -12.29 7.77 -9.62
N ILE A 52 -12.58 6.47 -9.77
CA ILE A 52 -13.95 5.97 -9.81
C ILE A 52 -14.18 5.20 -8.50
N PRO A 53 -15.16 5.58 -7.67
CA PRO A 53 -15.42 4.87 -6.42
C PRO A 53 -16.03 3.49 -6.72
N GLN A 54 -15.17 2.46 -6.74
CA GLN A 54 -15.56 1.06 -6.98
C GLN A 54 -15.88 0.30 -5.68
N ALA A 55 -15.45 0.81 -4.52
CA ALA A 55 -15.65 0.19 -3.23
C ALA A 55 -16.04 1.22 -2.17
N ARG A 56 -16.93 0.82 -1.26
CA ARG A 56 -17.31 1.62 -0.10
C ARG A 56 -16.77 0.94 1.15
N GLY A 57 -15.76 1.56 1.77
CA GLY A 57 -15.22 1.08 3.04
C GLY A 57 -16.32 1.04 4.10
N TRP A 58 -16.55 -0.14 4.68
CA TRP A 58 -17.42 -0.29 5.83
C TRP A 58 -16.64 0.04 7.10
N ARG A 59 -17.04 1.10 7.80
CA ARG A 59 -16.53 1.40 9.14
C ARG A 59 -17.61 1.02 10.16
N PRO A 60 -17.33 0.14 11.14
CA PRO A 60 -18.31 -0.21 12.16
C PRO A 60 -18.75 1.04 12.92
N LYS A 61 -20.07 1.28 13.00
CA LYS A 61 -20.67 2.49 13.59
C LYS A 61 -20.74 2.47 15.12
N VAL A 62 -20.37 1.37 15.77
CA VAL A 62 -20.38 1.27 17.24
C VAL A 62 -19.00 0.92 17.76
N CYS A 63 -18.36 1.89 18.41
CA CYS A 63 -17.45 1.65 19.52
C CYS A 63 -17.29 2.98 20.24
N ARG A 64 -17.58 3.06 21.53
CA ARG A 64 -17.45 4.27 22.38
C ARG A 64 -15.99 4.74 22.56
N ARG A 65 -15.08 4.28 21.69
CA ARG A 65 -13.61 4.32 21.74
C ARG A 65 -13.01 4.56 20.33
N ILE A 66 -13.69 5.38 19.51
CA ILE A 66 -13.25 5.74 18.15
C ILE A 66 -11.87 6.38 18.16
N SER A 67 -11.58 7.24 19.14
CA SER A 67 -10.30 7.95 19.24
C SER A 67 -9.13 6.98 19.28
N VAL A 68 -9.09 6.04 20.23
CA VAL A 68 -7.94 5.14 20.40
C VAL A 68 -7.67 4.28 19.16
N SER A 69 -8.69 3.66 18.55
CA SER A 69 -8.47 2.78 17.39
C SER A 69 -8.06 3.56 16.13
N VAL A 70 -8.59 4.77 15.94
CA VAL A 70 -8.21 5.65 14.83
C VAL A 70 -6.80 6.20 15.03
N PHE A 71 -6.45 6.65 16.24
CA PHE A 71 -5.10 7.11 16.55
C PHE A 71 -4.08 5.97 16.45
N ALA A 72 -4.41 4.78 16.93
CA ALA A 72 -3.53 3.60 16.81
C ALA A 72 -3.33 3.21 15.34
N GLY A 73 -4.38 3.24 14.52
CA GLY A 73 -4.28 2.97 13.08
C GLY A 73 -3.39 3.97 12.36
N HIS A 74 -3.58 5.27 12.59
CA HIS A 74 -2.72 6.32 12.01
C HIS A 74 -1.28 6.23 12.52
N ALA A 75 -1.07 5.98 13.81
CA ALA A 75 0.27 5.80 14.37
C ALA A 75 0.98 4.58 13.78
N GLY A 76 0.24 3.49 13.52
CA GLY A 76 0.73 2.31 12.81
C GLY A 76 1.18 2.66 11.40
N TRP A 77 0.36 3.40 10.64
CA TRP A 77 0.72 3.85 9.30
C TRP A 77 1.96 4.73 9.29
N CYS A 78 2.05 5.72 10.19
CA CYS A 78 3.22 6.59 10.29
C CYS A 78 4.52 5.81 10.55
N LYS A 79 4.50 4.84 11.47
CA LYS A 79 5.66 4.00 11.77
C LYS A 79 6.09 3.18 10.55
N SER A 80 5.14 2.60 9.84
CA SER A 80 5.41 1.77 8.67
C SER A 80 5.89 2.59 7.47
N SER A 81 5.33 3.79 7.24
CA SER A 81 5.78 4.73 6.21
C SER A 81 7.21 5.25 6.43
N VAL A 82 7.68 5.32 7.68
CA VAL A 82 9.09 5.64 7.96
C VAL A 82 10.00 4.43 7.70
N SER A 83 9.49 3.22 7.92
CA SER A 83 10.25 1.98 7.73
C SER A 83 10.61 1.73 6.26
N ILE A 84 9.66 1.96 5.33
CA ILE A 84 9.89 1.77 3.88
C ILE A 84 11.02 2.64 3.31
N THR A 85 11.24 3.84 3.86
CA THR A 85 12.36 4.72 3.45
C THR A 85 13.72 4.25 3.95
N ARG A 86 13.74 3.44 5.03
CA ARG A 86 14.99 2.97 5.67
C ARG A 86 15.43 1.60 5.19
N LEU A 87 14.56 0.84 4.53
CA LEU A 87 14.86 -0.52 4.09
C LEU A 87 15.40 -0.54 2.65
N PRO A 88 16.44 -1.33 2.37
CA PRO A 88 16.91 -1.51 1.00
C PRO A 88 15.84 -2.28 0.19
N VAL A 89 15.37 -1.68 -0.89
CA VAL A 89 14.49 -2.35 -1.85
C VAL A 89 15.33 -3.40 -2.59
N LYS A 90 15.21 -4.67 -2.21
CA LYS A 90 15.84 -5.79 -2.94
C LYS A 90 15.26 -5.84 -4.36
N GLY A 91 16.17 -5.83 -5.34
CA GLY A 91 15.88 -5.72 -6.78
C GLY A 91 15.35 -7.01 -7.39
#